data_AF-B7PLD6-F1
#
_entry.id   AF-B7PLD6-F1
#
_cell.length_a   1.000
_cell.length_b   1.000
_cell.length_c   1.000
_cell.angle_alpha   90.00
_cell.angle_beta   90.00
_cell.angle_gamma   90.00
#
_symmetry.space_group_name_H-M   'P 1'
#
loop_
_entity.id
_entity.type
_entity.pdbx_description
1 polymer ?
#
loop_
_entity_poly.entity_id
_entity_poly.type
_entity_poly.pdbx_seq_one_letter_code
_entity_poly.pdbx_strand_id
1 'polypeptide(L)'
;MLYFMNIQLKNNNYRCTLRKLYDERGNVLPGTPLYSRDFGTLKHNHPLMIMADEKRRALLGHELCKSLLVHKWESYGRYVYYGTMSVYVLFLACLTSFAVGTPAPCPLDFPHFNTTCSFISRFNSCAVIGEASDEGLYMQTEFARRAKTIIFIVSVIFLLKEMFQIYNTRWNYLDLENLSEWSCYVCSLLFVTNFTDCSYSTGVPEPWQWQLGVVSVFLSWVLLVIYIRKLPFLGIYVVMFTSVLSTFSQFFMVFFLFIVPFALAFLAVFQNQV
;
A
#
# COMPACT_ATOMS: atom_id res chain seq x y z
N MET A 1 -38.67 -5.23 23.24
CA MET A 1 -38.76 -5.38 21.78
C MET A 1 -37.57 -6.23 21.33
N LEU A 2 -37.66 -7.54 21.59
CA LEU A 2 -36.58 -8.55 21.55
C LEU A 2 -36.89 -9.62 20.51
N TYR A 3 -37.06 -9.21 19.25
CA TYR A 3 -37.27 -10.12 18.14
C TYR A 3 -36.51 -9.55 16.94
N PHE A 4 -35.35 -10.11 16.64
CA PHE A 4 -34.80 -10.34 15.29
C PHE A 4 -33.34 -10.78 15.41
N MET A 5 -33.15 -12.04 15.81
CA MET A 5 -31.90 -12.76 15.54
C MET A 5 -32.28 -14.18 15.09
N ASN A 6 -33.04 -14.25 14.00
CA ASN A 6 -33.37 -15.49 13.32
C ASN A 6 -32.47 -15.61 12.09
N ILE A 7 -31.17 -15.81 12.32
CA ILE A 7 -30.23 -16.22 11.27
C ILE A 7 -30.47 -17.71 11.07
N GLN A 8 -31.12 -18.05 9.96
CA GLN A 8 -31.38 -19.42 9.52
C GLN A 8 -30.06 -20.18 9.34
N LEU A 9 -29.66 -20.95 10.35
CA LEU A 9 -28.57 -21.91 10.27
C LEU A 9 -29.01 -23.11 9.43
N LYS A 10 -28.74 -23.06 8.12
CA LYS A 10 -28.88 -24.21 7.22
C LYS A 10 -27.64 -25.10 7.33
N ASN A 11 -27.51 -25.84 8.44
CA ASN A 11 -26.73 -27.08 8.47
C ASN A 11 -27.04 -27.91 9.73
N ASN A 12 -27.47 -29.15 9.50
CA ASN A 12 -28.32 -29.91 10.42
C ASN A 12 -27.59 -30.70 11.52
N ASN A 13 -26.35 -30.37 11.91
CA ASN A 13 -25.56 -31.22 12.83
C ASN A 13 -24.95 -30.55 14.07
N TYR A 14 -25.35 -29.32 14.42
CA TYR A 14 -24.92 -28.69 15.69
C TYR A 14 -26.11 -28.07 16.42
N ARG A 15 -26.92 -28.90 17.09
CA ARG A 15 -27.79 -28.40 18.17
C ARG A 15 -26.90 -27.98 19.33
N CYS A 16 -26.38 -26.76 19.29
CA CYS A 16 -25.86 -26.13 20.50
C CYS A 16 -27.06 -25.91 21.43
N THR A 17 -27.06 -26.56 22.58
CA THR A 17 -28.10 -26.44 23.61
C THR A 17 -28.11 -24.99 24.10
N LEU A 18 -29.00 -24.18 23.53
CA LEU A 18 -29.11 -22.72 23.67
C LEU A 18 -29.32 -22.20 25.11
N ARG A 19 -29.34 -23.09 26.12
CA ARG A 19 -29.88 -22.81 27.46
C ARG A 19 -28.85 -22.41 28.52
N LYS A 20 -27.54 -22.39 28.22
CA LYS A 20 -26.50 -22.02 29.19
C LYS A 20 -25.36 -21.19 28.60
N LEU A 21 -25.67 -20.15 27.82
CA LEU A 21 -24.67 -19.16 27.40
C LEU A 21 -24.61 -17.95 28.33
N TYR A 22 -25.70 -17.68 29.04
CA TYR A 22 -25.86 -16.49 29.88
C TYR A 22 -26.10 -16.89 31.33
N ASP A 23 -25.55 -16.12 32.26
CA ASP A 23 -25.92 -16.17 33.67
C ASP A 23 -27.32 -15.58 33.89
N GLU A 24 -27.88 -15.71 35.10
CA GLU A 24 -29.19 -15.14 35.45
C GLU A 24 -29.23 -13.59 35.40
N ARG A 25 -28.07 -12.96 35.25
CA ARG A 25 -27.89 -11.50 35.12
C ARG A 25 -27.74 -11.05 33.67
N GLY A 26 -27.78 -11.96 32.71
CA GLY A 26 -27.63 -11.67 31.28
C GLY A 26 -26.18 -11.52 30.81
N ASN A 27 -25.18 -11.81 31.63
CA ASN A 27 -23.78 -11.82 31.24
C ASN A 27 -23.40 -13.16 30.59
N VAL A 28 -22.52 -13.10 29.60
CA VAL A 28 -21.98 -14.29 28.95
C VAL A 28 -21.07 -15.04 29.92
N LEU A 29 -21.28 -16.35 30.06
CA LEU A 29 -20.45 -17.19 30.94
C LEU A 29 -18.99 -17.21 30.45
N PRO A 30 -18.01 -17.07 31.35
CA PRO A 30 -16.59 -17.10 30.98
C PRO A 30 -16.23 -18.46 30.40
N GLY A 31 -15.52 -18.48 29.27
CA GLY A 31 -15.11 -19.71 28.56
C GLY A 31 -16.12 -20.26 27.55
N THR A 32 -17.20 -19.52 27.25
CA THR A 32 -18.13 -19.90 26.17
C THR A 32 -17.43 -19.84 24.81
N PRO A 33 -17.46 -20.94 24.02
CA PRO A 33 -16.86 -20.94 22.70
C PRO A 33 -17.63 -20.00 21.76
N LEU A 34 -16.90 -19.28 20.91
CA LEU A 34 -17.49 -18.50 19.83
C LEU A 34 -18.34 -19.40 18.93
N TYR A 35 -19.45 -18.87 18.41
CA TYR A 35 -20.36 -19.63 17.54
C TYR A 35 -19.70 -20.07 16.22
N SER A 36 -18.59 -19.44 15.83
CA SER A 36 -17.73 -19.85 14.73
C SER A 36 -16.25 -19.62 15.09
N ARG A 37 -15.36 -20.48 14.58
CA ARG A 37 -13.91 -20.31 14.66
C ARG A 37 -13.34 -19.46 13.52
N ASP A 38 -14.13 -19.23 12.48
CA ASP A 38 -13.72 -18.39 11.35
C ASP A 38 -13.87 -16.90 11.70
N PHE A 39 -12.75 -16.18 11.68
CA PHE A 39 -12.69 -14.75 11.96
C PHE A 39 -13.43 -13.91 10.91
N GLY A 40 -13.48 -14.38 9.66
CA GLY A 40 -14.21 -13.72 8.58
C GLY A 40 -15.72 -13.71 8.85
N THR A 41 -16.27 -14.88 9.16
CA THR A 41 -17.68 -15.04 9.55
C THR A 41 -18.03 -14.22 10.80
N LEU A 42 -17.13 -14.16 11.79
CA LEU A 42 -17.33 -13.37 13.02
C LEU A 42 -17.39 -11.86 12.72
N LYS A 43 -16.52 -11.39 11.83
CA LYS A 43 -16.46 -9.99 11.40
C LYS A 43 -17.72 -9.60 10.60
N HIS A 44 -18.15 -10.46 9.68
CA HIS A 44 -19.32 -10.19 8.83
C HIS A 44 -20.61 -10.15 9.65
N ASN A 45 -20.79 -11.06 10.60
CA ASN A 45 -22.01 -11.11 11.41
C ASN A 45 -22.03 -10.10 12.57
N HIS A 46 -20.99 -9.27 12.71
CA HIS A 46 -20.95 -8.25 13.75
C HIS A 46 -22.08 -7.22 13.50
N PRO A 47 -22.90 -6.85 14.50
CA PRO A 47 -24.06 -5.96 14.30
C PRO A 47 -23.70 -4.62 13.64
N LEU A 48 -22.59 -4.00 14.03
CA LEU A 48 -22.09 -2.77 13.40
C LEU A 48 -21.77 -2.95 11.91
N MET A 49 -21.28 -4.13 11.49
CA MET A 49 -20.96 -4.41 10.10
C MET A 49 -22.24 -4.54 9.28
N ILE A 50 -23.20 -5.33 9.75
CA ILE A 50 -24.51 -5.50 9.12
C ILE A 50 -25.20 -4.13 8.95
N MET A 51 -25.20 -3.28 9.98
CA MET A 51 -25.82 -1.95 9.88
C MET A 51 -25.09 -1.02 8.88
N ALA A 52 -23.76 -1.18 8.72
CA ALA A 52 -22.98 -0.42 7.75
C ALA A 52 -23.27 -0.90 6.32
N ASP A 53 -23.34 -2.21 6.10
CA ASP A 53 -23.64 -2.85 4.81
C ASP A 53 -25.05 -2.46 4.33
N GLU A 54 -26.03 -2.45 5.24
CA GLU A 54 -27.41 -2.01 4.99
C GLU A 54 -27.57 -0.48 4.89
N LYS A 55 -26.46 0.27 4.93
CA LYS A 55 -26.41 1.75 4.83
C LYS A 55 -27.34 2.46 5.84
N ARG A 56 -27.62 1.86 7.00
CA ARG A 56 -28.50 2.42 8.04
C ARG A 56 -27.77 3.46 8.90
N ARG A 57 -27.46 4.61 8.29
CA ARG A 57 -26.70 5.71 8.92
C ARG A 57 -27.32 6.21 10.23
N ALA A 58 -28.66 6.24 10.32
CA ALA A 58 -29.37 6.66 11.53
C ALA A 58 -29.09 5.74 12.74
N LEU A 59 -28.99 4.41 12.51
CA LEU A 59 -28.67 3.45 13.57
C LEU A 59 -27.19 3.50 13.96
N LEU A 60 -26.28 3.69 12.99
CA LEU A 60 -24.85 3.91 13.27
C LEU A 60 -24.60 5.21 14.04
N GLY A 61 -25.40 6.25 13.76
CA GLY A 61 -25.32 7.54 14.43
C GLY A 61 -25.92 7.56 15.85
N HIS A 62 -26.57 6.47 16.27
CA HIS A 62 -27.15 6.36 17.61
C HIS A 62 -26.06 6.49 18.69
N GLU A 63 -26.38 7.17 19.79
CA GLU A 63 -25.41 7.50 20.85
C GLU A 63 -24.69 6.26 21.41
N LEU A 64 -25.42 5.13 21.54
CA LEU A 64 -24.83 3.85 21.95
C LEU A 64 -23.77 3.32 20.95
N CYS A 65 -24.08 3.32 19.65
CA CYS A 65 -23.17 2.85 18.61
C CYS A 65 -21.94 3.76 18.49
N LYS A 66 -22.16 5.07 18.59
CA LYS A 66 -21.08 6.07 18.61
C LYS A 66 -20.17 5.87 19.83
N SER A 67 -20.74 5.69 21.01
CA SER A 67 -19.99 5.47 22.25
C SER A 67 -19.19 4.17 22.21
N LEU A 68 -19.77 3.09 21.67
CA LEU A 68 -19.09 1.82 21.44
C LEU A 68 -17.90 1.96 20.48
N LEU A 69 -18.08 2.67 19.36
CA LEU A 69 -17.02 2.92 18.37
C LEU A 69 -15.87 3.75 18.96
N VAL A 70 -16.20 4.82 19.70
CA VAL A 70 -15.21 5.66 20.39
C VAL A 70 -14.47 4.83 21.44
N HIS A 71 -15.17 4.03 22.25
CA HIS A 71 -14.52 3.17 23.23
C HIS A 71 -13.56 2.15 22.59
N LYS A 72 -13.97 1.50 21.50
CA LYS A 72 -13.11 0.57 20.74
C LYS A 72 -11.89 1.26 20.13
N TRP A 73 -12.08 2.48 19.63
CA TRP A 73 -11.00 3.30 19.08
C TRP A 73 -10.00 3.71 20.16
N GLU A 74 -10.48 4.23 21.29
CA GLU A 74 -9.65 4.68 22.40
C GLU A 74 -8.91 3.53 23.10
N SER A 75 -9.55 2.37 23.22
CA SER A 75 -8.97 1.20 23.88
C SER A 75 -7.81 0.61 23.07
N TYR A 76 -7.99 0.39 21.76
CA TYR A 76 -7.00 -0.32 20.95
C TYR A 76 -6.76 0.30 19.57
N GLY A 77 -7.82 0.79 18.91
CA GLY A 77 -7.75 1.26 17.52
C GLY A 77 -6.72 2.36 17.29
N ARG A 78 -6.66 3.35 18.18
CA ARG A 78 -5.75 4.50 18.06
C ARG A 78 -4.28 4.08 18.04
N TYR A 79 -3.88 3.20 18.95
CA TYR A 79 -2.48 2.82 19.10
C TYR A 79 -1.98 1.99 17.91
N VAL A 80 -2.79 1.02 17.47
CA VAL A 80 -2.44 0.21 16.30
C VAL A 80 -2.37 1.06 15.04
N TYR A 81 -3.33 1.96 14.86
CA TYR A 81 -3.38 2.82 13.71
C TYR A 81 -2.19 3.79 13.65
N TYR A 82 -1.96 4.57 14.71
CA TYR A 82 -0.85 5.53 14.74
C TYR A 82 0.52 4.84 14.74
N GLY A 83 0.66 3.67 15.38
CA GLY A 83 1.87 2.87 15.32
C GLY A 83 2.19 2.41 13.90
N THR A 84 1.21 1.84 13.20
CA THR A 84 1.36 1.42 11.80
C THR A 84 1.68 2.61 10.90
N MET A 85 0.95 3.72 11.05
CA MET A 85 1.18 4.95 10.30
C MET A 85 2.60 5.49 10.52
N SER A 86 3.10 5.45 11.75
CA SER A 86 4.45 5.92 12.07
C SER A 86 5.53 5.05 11.43
N VAL A 87 5.38 3.72 11.45
CA VAL A 87 6.31 2.80 10.78
C VAL A 87 6.28 3.02 9.27
N TYR A 88 5.09 3.27 8.70
CA TYR A 88 4.95 3.56 7.27
C TYR A 88 5.61 4.89 6.86
N VAL A 89 5.41 5.96 7.65
CA VAL A 89 6.05 7.26 7.39
C VAL A 89 7.57 7.15 7.53
N LEU A 90 8.08 6.37 8.49
CA LEU A 90 9.51 6.08 8.60
C LEU A 90 10.02 5.35 7.36
N PHE A 91 9.31 4.33 6.89
CA PHE A 91 9.63 3.63 5.64
C PHE A 91 9.69 4.59 4.45
N LEU A 92 8.68 5.45 4.30
CA LEU A 92 8.62 6.46 3.23
C LEU A 92 9.77 7.46 3.31
N ALA A 93 10.09 7.96 4.51
CA ALA A 93 11.21 8.87 4.73
C ALA A 93 12.56 8.21 4.39
N CYS A 94 12.76 6.96 4.79
CA CYS A 94 13.95 6.20 4.42
C CYS A 94 14.02 5.95 2.90
N LEU A 95 12.92 5.56 2.26
CA LEU A 95 12.87 5.27 0.82
C LEU A 95 13.17 6.52 -0.01
N THR A 96 12.58 7.66 0.35
CA THR A 96 12.82 8.94 -0.32
C THR A 96 14.25 9.42 -0.10
N SER A 97 14.77 9.33 1.12
CA SER A 97 16.15 9.70 1.41
C SER A 97 17.16 8.78 0.71
N PHE A 98 16.84 7.49 0.59
CA PHE A 98 17.63 6.54 -0.19
C PHE A 98 17.63 6.94 -1.67
N ALA A 99 16.49 7.23 -2.27
CA ALA A 99 16.39 7.63 -3.68
C ALA A 99 17.12 8.94 -4.00
N VAL A 100 17.19 9.88 -3.05
CA VAL A 100 17.96 11.13 -3.20
C VAL A 100 19.45 10.91 -2.95
N GLY A 101 19.79 10.04 -1.99
CA GLY A 101 21.17 9.75 -1.59
C GLY A 101 21.88 8.70 -2.44
N THR A 102 21.20 8.09 -3.42
CA THR A 102 21.77 7.20 -4.42
C THR A 102 22.00 7.94 -5.73
N PRO A 103 23.22 7.90 -6.29
CA PRO A 103 23.44 8.43 -7.63
C PRO A 103 22.69 7.56 -8.65
N ALA A 104 22.16 8.21 -9.69
CA ALA A 104 21.56 7.50 -10.81
C ALA A 104 22.65 6.66 -11.51
N PRO A 105 22.34 5.43 -11.96
CA PRO A 105 23.32 4.56 -12.60
C PRO A 105 23.90 5.10 -13.92
N CYS A 106 23.23 6.10 -14.51
CA CYS A 106 23.56 6.67 -15.80
C CYS A 106 23.33 8.20 -15.82
N PRO A 107 24.27 8.99 -15.27
CA PRO A 107 24.24 10.45 -15.41
C PRO A 107 24.38 10.86 -16.89
N LEU A 108 23.85 12.02 -17.27
CA LEU A 108 23.95 12.53 -18.65
C LEU A 108 25.39 12.90 -19.06
N ASP A 109 26.23 13.28 -18.09
CA ASP A 109 27.63 13.64 -18.31
C ASP A 109 28.59 12.43 -18.31
N PHE A 110 28.04 11.21 -18.35
CA PHE A 110 28.84 9.99 -18.25
C PHE A 110 29.62 9.72 -19.55
N PRO A 111 30.94 9.48 -19.49
CA PRO A 111 31.72 9.17 -20.68
C PRO A 111 31.16 7.89 -21.34
N HIS A 112 30.99 7.94 -22.66
CA HIS A 112 30.45 6.83 -23.46
C HIS A 112 29.00 6.41 -23.13
N PHE A 113 28.16 7.35 -22.67
CA PHE A 113 26.72 7.15 -22.36
C PHE A 113 25.96 6.27 -23.36
N ASN A 114 26.10 6.53 -24.67
CA ASN A 114 25.38 5.80 -25.71
C ASN A 114 25.71 4.29 -25.79
N THR A 115 26.88 3.88 -25.30
CA THR A 115 27.34 2.48 -25.37
C THR A 115 27.26 1.76 -24.03
N THR A 116 27.31 2.46 -22.89
CA THR A 116 27.44 1.85 -21.55
C THR A 116 26.14 1.92 -20.74
N CYS A 117 25.27 2.87 -21.08
CA CYS A 117 24.00 3.12 -20.41
C CYS A 117 22.81 2.69 -21.28
N SER A 118 22.77 1.40 -21.59
CA SER A 118 21.66 0.81 -22.36
C SER A 118 20.86 -0.16 -21.49
N PHE A 119 19.54 -0.26 -21.75
CA PHE A 119 18.68 -1.30 -21.16
C PHE A 119 19.06 -2.73 -21.60
N ILE A 120 19.98 -2.87 -22.55
CA ILE A 120 20.39 -4.14 -23.13
C ILE A 120 21.56 -4.68 -22.32
N SER A 121 21.37 -5.87 -21.73
CA SER A 121 22.25 -6.59 -20.79
C SER A 121 23.70 -6.89 -21.26
N ARG A 122 24.09 -6.45 -22.46
CA ARG A 122 25.44 -6.68 -22.99
C ARG A 122 26.45 -5.61 -22.58
N PHE A 123 25.99 -4.47 -22.07
CA PHE A 123 26.85 -3.40 -21.56
C PHE A 123 26.49 -3.13 -20.10
N ASN A 124 27.31 -3.63 -19.17
CA ASN A 124 27.14 -3.37 -17.75
C ASN A 124 27.74 -1.99 -17.43
N SER A 125 26.89 -1.03 -17.07
CA SER A 125 27.31 0.27 -16.52
C SER A 125 28.32 0.10 -15.39
N CYS A 126 28.19 -1.00 -14.64
CA CYS A 126 29.13 -1.41 -13.62
C CYS A 126 30.61 -1.48 -14.06
N ALA A 127 30.92 -2.01 -15.26
CA ALA A 127 32.32 -2.19 -15.68
C ALA A 127 33.05 -0.83 -15.72
N VAL A 128 32.32 0.22 -16.06
CA VAL A 128 32.84 1.59 -16.14
C VAL A 128 32.78 2.31 -14.78
N ILE A 129 31.72 2.08 -13.99
CA ILE A 129 31.60 2.65 -12.63
C ILE A 129 32.69 2.10 -11.69
N GLY A 130 33.02 0.81 -11.82
CA GLY A 130 34.09 0.17 -11.05
C GLY A 130 35.46 0.76 -11.35
N GLU A 131 35.77 1.05 -12.62
CA GLU A 131 37.00 1.72 -13.03
C GLU A 131 37.04 3.21 -12.64
N ALA A 132 35.90 3.90 -12.62
CA ALA A 132 35.77 5.31 -12.21
C ALA A 132 35.60 5.51 -10.68
N SER A 133 35.61 4.44 -9.89
CA SER A 133 35.32 4.49 -8.45
C SER A 133 36.45 5.07 -7.59
N ASP A 134 37.64 5.29 -8.17
CA ASP A 134 38.83 5.79 -7.47
C ASP A 134 38.70 7.25 -6.95
N GLU A 135 37.69 8.02 -7.38
CA GLU A 135 37.46 9.40 -6.91
C GLU A 135 36.21 9.60 -6.04
N GLY A 136 35.56 8.53 -5.55
CA GLY A 136 34.46 8.64 -4.57
C GLY A 136 33.17 9.33 -5.05
N LEU A 137 33.10 9.78 -6.30
CA LEU A 137 31.95 10.49 -6.90
C LEU A 137 30.70 9.61 -7.05
N TYR A 138 30.88 8.29 -7.15
CA TYR A 138 29.83 7.29 -7.37
C TYR A 138 29.59 6.38 -6.16
N MET A 139 29.98 6.83 -4.96
CA MET A 139 29.75 6.10 -3.72
C MET A 139 28.43 6.53 -3.08
N GLN A 140 27.65 5.55 -2.65
CA GLN A 140 26.42 5.78 -1.89
C GLN A 140 26.74 6.49 -0.57
N THR A 141 25.92 7.48 -0.20
CA THR A 141 26.05 8.14 1.10
C THR A 141 25.87 7.15 2.27
N GLU A 142 26.63 7.35 3.34
CA GLU A 142 26.55 6.51 4.55
C GLU A 142 25.14 6.40 5.13
N PHE A 143 24.37 7.49 5.01
CA PHE A 143 22.96 7.52 5.40
C PHE A 143 22.10 6.61 4.52
N ALA A 144 22.26 6.67 3.20
CA ALA A 144 21.52 5.82 2.27
C ALA A 144 21.85 4.33 2.48
N ARG A 145 23.11 3.99 2.80
CA ARG A 145 23.51 2.61 3.11
C ARG A 145 22.79 2.05 4.34
N ARG A 146 22.61 2.86 5.39
CA ARG A 146 21.84 2.47 6.59
C ARG A 146 20.33 2.41 6.31
N ALA A 147 19.80 3.39 5.57
CA ALA A 147 18.40 3.44 5.17
C ALA A 147 18.01 2.20 4.34
N LYS A 148 18.91 1.74 3.44
CA LYS A 148 18.78 0.51 2.65
C LYS A 148 18.42 -0.70 3.51
N THR A 149 19.15 -0.94 4.60
CA THR A 149 18.90 -2.06 5.52
C THR A 149 17.53 -1.95 6.20
N ILE A 150 17.15 -0.75 6.61
CA ILE A 150 15.85 -0.49 7.23
C ILE A 150 14.71 -0.76 6.23
N ILE A 151 14.82 -0.22 5.02
CA ILE A 151 13.82 -0.41 3.95
C ILE A 151 13.64 -1.89 3.65
N PHE A 152 14.74 -2.65 3.55
CA PHE A 152 14.69 -4.09 3.30
C PHE A 152 13.89 -4.82 4.38
N ILE A 153 14.24 -4.62 5.66
CA ILE A 153 13.58 -5.28 6.79
C ILE A 153 12.09 -4.93 6.83
N VAL A 154 11.74 -3.64 6.71
CA VAL A 154 10.35 -3.18 6.78
C VAL A 154 9.54 -3.70 5.59
N SER A 155 10.10 -3.69 4.37
CA SER A 155 9.44 -4.23 3.18
C SER A 155 9.10 -5.71 3.34
N VAL A 156 10.03 -6.50 3.88
CA VAL A 156 9.80 -7.94 4.14
C VAL A 156 8.68 -8.13 5.17
N ILE A 157 8.69 -7.36 6.28
CA ILE A 157 7.63 -7.45 7.30
C ILE A 157 6.25 -7.10 6.71
N PHE A 158 6.16 -6.03 5.91
CA PHE A 158 4.90 -5.63 5.27
C PHE A 158 4.43 -6.65 4.24
N LEU A 159 5.32 -7.23 3.42
CA LEU A 159 4.97 -8.31 2.50
C LEU A 159 4.46 -9.56 3.25
N LEU A 160 5.07 -9.93 4.37
CA LEU A 160 4.59 -11.04 5.20
C LEU A 160 3.20 -10.77 5.78
N LYS A 161 2.95 -9.53 6.23
CA LYS A 161 1.63 -9.09 6.69
C LYS A 161 0.60 -9.19 5.56
N GLU A 162 0.93 -8.74 4.35
CA GLU A 162 0.03 -8.84 3.21
C GLU A 162 -0.22 -10.29 2.77
N MET A 163 0.80 -11.14 2.80
CA MET A 163 0.66 -12.58 2.52
C MET A 163 -0.32 -13.25 3.48
N PHE A 164 -0.26 -12.89 4.77
CA PHE A 164 -1.21 -13.37 5.76
C PHE A 164 -2.65 -12.87 5.47
N GLN A 165 -2.80 -11.64 4.99
CA GLN A 165 -4.11 -11.10 4.61
C GLN A 165 -4.72 -11.79 3.39
N ILE A 166 -3.89 -12.10 2.37
CA ILE A 166 -4.29 -12.90 1.20
C ILE A 166 -4.80 -14.26 1.65
N TYR A 167 -4.07 -14.95 2.54
CA TYR A 167 -4.44 -16.27 3.01
C TYR A 167 -5.82 -16.29 3.69
N ASN A 168 -6.09 -15.30 4.53
CA ASN A 168 -7.38 -15.22 5.23
C ASN A 168 -8.55 -14.76 4.34
N THR A 169 -8.31 -13.83 3.41
CA THR A 169 -9.40 -13.13 2.68
C THR A 169 -9.61 -13.67 1.26
N ARG A 170 -8.67 -14.48 0.73
CA ARG A 170 -8.70 -15.13 -0.59
C ARG A 170 -9.06 -14.16 -1.73
N TRP A 171 -10.07 -14.48 -2.55
CA TRP A 171 -10.42 -13.76 -3.78
C TRP A 171 -11.02 -12.37 -3.56
N ASN A 172 -11.64 -12.13 -2.39
CA ASN A 172 -12.16 -10.81 -2.04
C ASN A 172 -11.06 -9.81 -1.64
N TYR A 173 -9.79 -10.20 -1.76
CA TYR A 173 -8.64 -9.35 -1.47
C TYR A 173 -8.15 -8.51 -2.67
N LEU A 174 -8.56 -8.82 -3.90
CA LEU A 174 -8.07 -8.14 -5.12
C LEU A 174 -8.69 -6.75 -5.33
N ASP A 175 -8.53 -5.87 -4.35
CA ASP A 175 -8.83 -4.45 -4.45
C ASP A 175 -7.62 -3.68 -4.97
N LEU A 176 -7.86 -2.57 -5.69
CA LEU A 176 -6.79 -1.70 -6.22
C LEU A 176 -5.86 -1.17 -5.12
N GLU A 177 -6.39 -0.96 -3.92
CA GLU A 177 -5.60 -0.52 -2.76
C GLU A 177 -4.57 -1.57 -2.37
N ASN A 178 -5.02 -2.82 -2.19
CA ASN A 178 -4.15 -3.94 -1.81
C ASN A 178 -3.13 -4.25 -2.91
N LEU A 179 -3.54 -4.16 -4.19
CA LEU A 179 -2.62 -4.33 -5.33
C LEU A 179 -1.55 -3.22 -5.34
N SER A 180 -1.95 -1.97 -5.07
CA SER A 180 -1.01 -0.85 -5.01
C SER A 180 -0.02 -1.01 -3.84
N GLU A 181 -0.46 -1.49 -2.68
CA GLU A 181 0.40 -1.82 -1.53
C GLU A 181 1.43 -2.90 -1.89
N TRP A 182 0.97 -4.02 -2.44
CA TRP A 182 1.83 -5.10 -2.93
C TRP A 182 2.87 -4.62 -3.93
N SER A 183 2.42 -3.93 -4.97
CA SER A 183 3.31 -3.45 -6.03
C SER A 183 4.37 -2.49 -5.48
N CYS A 184 4.00 -1.61 -4.54
CA CYS A 184 4.94 -0.71 -3.88
C CYS A 184 6.01 -1.47 -3.10
N TYR A 185 5.62 -2.42 -2.23
CA TYR A 185 6.57 -3.15 -1.38
C TYR A 185 7.47 -4.09 -2.17
N VAL A 186 6.97 -4.70 -3.25
CA VAL A 186 7.78 -5.51 -4.17
C VAL A 186 8.78 -4.62 -4.93
N CYS A 187 8.33 -3.50 -5.49
CA CYS A 187 9.22 -2.59 -6.22
C CYS A 187 10.29 -1.97 -5.29
N SER A 188 9.93 -1.59 -4.06
CA SER A 188 10.90 -1.06 -3.09
C SER A 188 11.92 -2.12 -2.65
N LEU A 189 11.49 -3.37 -2.51
CA LEU A 189 12.40 -4.48 -2.21
C LEU A 189 13.40 -4.69 -3.35
N LEU A 190 12.92 -4.77 -4.59
CA LEU A 190 13.77 -4.94 -5.79
C LEU A 190 14.72 -3.77 -6.02
N PHE A 191 14.30 -2.54 -5.67
CA PHE A 191 15.16 -1.35 -5.77
C PHE A 191 16.34 -1.39 -4.78
N VAL A 192 16.12 -1.96 -3.61
CA VAL A 192 17.08 -1.95 -2.50
C VAL A 192 18.01 -3.17 -2.52
N THR A 193 17.63 -4.29 -3.14
CA THR A 193 18.47 -5.49 -3.24
C THR A 193 19.67 -5.31 -4.16
N ASN A 194 20.82 -5.88 -3.78
CA ASN A 194 21.99 -5.96 -4.66
C ASN A 194 21.94 -7.26 -5.47
N PHE A 195 21.88 -7.17 -6.81
CA PHE A 195 21.90 -8.36 -7.69
C PHE A 195 23.28 -8.67 -8.26
N THR A 196 24.17 -7.69 -8.32
CA THR A 196 25.50 -7.79 -8.94
C THR A 196 26.59 -7.51 -7.89
N ASP A 197 27.79 -8.08 -8.08
CA ASP A 197 28.95 -7.84 -7.22
C ASP A 197 29.34 -6.35 -7.18
N CYS A 198 29.02 -5.65 -8.25
CA CYS A 198 29.14 -4.21 -8.37
C CYS A 198 28.22 -3.46 -7.43
N SER A 199 26.93 -3.79 -7.46
CA SER A 199 25.91 -3.18 -6.61
C SER A 199 26.22 -3.45 -5.13
N TYR A 200 26.86 -4.59 -4.84
CA TYR A 200 27.41 -4.88 -3.51
C TYR A 200 28.57 -3.95 -3.11
N SER A 201 29.47 -3.63 -4.05
CA SER A 201 30.70 -2.87 -3.78
C SER A 201 30.51 -1.35 -3.81
N THR A 202 29.68 -0.83 -4.71
CA THR A 202 29.45 0.62 -4.92
C THR A 202 28.13 1.11 -4.32
N GLY A 203 27.18 0.21 -4.07
CA GLY A 203 25.83 0.55 -3.60
C GLY A 203 24.93 1.16 -4.69
N VAL A 204 25.38 1.19 -5.95
CA VAL A 204 24.61 1.73 -7.08
C VAL A 204 23.66 0.66 -7.62
N PRO A 205 22.36 0.97 -7.83
CA PRO A 205 21.40 0.04 -8.41
C PRO A 205 21.54 -0.04 -9.95
N GLU A 206 21.11 -1.14 -10.54
CA GLU A 206 21.07 -1.31 -12.01
C GLU A 206 20.04 -0.36 -12.67
N PRO A 207 20.16 -0.06 -13.98
CA PRO A 207 19.23 0.83 -14.69
C PRO A 207 17.75 0.42 -14.58
N TRP A 208 17.46 -0.88 -14.65
CA TRP A 208 16.10 -1.40 -14.48
C TRP A 208 15.59 -1.30 -13.03
N GLN A 209 16.49 -1.47 -12.05
CA GLN A 209 16.16 -1.29 -10.63
C GLN A 209 15.84 0.17 -10.34
N TRP A 210 16.57 1.10 -10.95
CA TRP A 210 16.33 2.52 -10.82
C TRP A 210 14.90 2.88 -11.28
N GLN A 211 14.44 2.34 -12.41
CA GLN A 211 13.06 2.53 -12.87
C GLN A 211 12.02 2.00 -11.87
N LEU A 212 12.23 0.79 -11.33
CA LEU A 212 11.35 0.25 -10.29
C LEU A 212 11.39 1.10 -9.01
N GLY A 213 12.56 1.65 -8.68
CA GLY A 213 12.74 2.60 -7.58
C GLY A 213 11.88 3.85 -7.74
N VAL A 214 11.92 4.47 -8.93
CA VAL A 214 11.07 5.64 -9.25
C VAL A 214 9.58 5.30 -9.09
N VAL A 215 9.15 4.16 -9.62
CA VAL A 215 7.76 3.69 -9.47
C VAL A 215 7.40 3.46 -8.01
N SER A 216 8.29 2.85 -7.23
CA SER A 216 8.07 2.57 -5.80
C SER A 216 7.93 3.85 -4.97
N VAL A 217 8.77 4.87 -5.25
CA VAL A 217 8.70 6.17 -4.57
C VAL A 217 7.37 6.83 -4.91
N PHE A 218 6.97 6.88 -6.17
CA PHE A 218 5.69 7.44 -6.58
C PHE A 218 4.50 6.73 -5.90
N LEU A 219 4.46 5.40 -5.97
CA LEU A 219 3.39 4.61 -5.35
C LEU A 219 3.35 4.80 -3.84
N SER A 220 4.49 4.89 -3.16
CA SER A 220 4.54 5.09 -1.72
C SER A 220 3.92 6.44 -1.28
N TRP A 221 4.11 7.51 -2.04
CA TRP A 221 3.44 8.77 -1.76
C TRP A 221 1.92 8.71 -2.02
N VAL A 222 1.48 7.99 -3.06
CA VAL A 222 0.05 7.76 -3.33
C VAL A 222 -0.59 6.92 -2.22
N LEU A 223 0.10 5.89 -1.74
CA LEU A 223 -0.34 5.03 -0.64
C LEU A 223 -0.44 5.81 0.69
N LEU A 224 0.45 6.77 0.94
CA LEU A 224 0.33 7.67 2.09
C LEU A 224 -1.03 8.39 2.09
N VAL A 225 -1.47 8.90 0.94
CA VAL A 225 -2.79 9.56 0.79
C VAL A 225 -3.90 8.57 1.14
N ILE A 226 -3.82 7.32 0.67
CA ILE A 226 -4.79 6.26 0.97
C ILE A 226 -4.82 5.93 2.47
N TYR A 227 -3.69 5.93 3.17
CA TYR A 227 -3.63 5.73 4.62
C TYR A 227 -4.26 6.90 5.40
N ILE A 228 -4.02 8.14 4.98
CA ILE A 228 -4.61 9.35 5.59
C ILE A 228 -6.14 9.32 5.47
N ARG A 229 -6.70 8.67 4.44
CA ARG A 229 -8.16 8.51 4.26
C ARG A 229 -8.87 7.90 5.47
N LYS A 230 -8.17 7.10 6.29
CA LYS A 230 -8.74 6.46 7.49
C LYS A 230 -8.76 7.38 8.72
N LEU A 231 -8.11 8.55 8.66
CA LEU A 231 -8.16 9.53 9.76
C LEU A 231 -9.52 10.22 9.83
N PRO A 232 -10.09 10.42 11.02
CA PRO A 232 -11.41 11.03 11.17
C PRO A 232 -11.46 12.51 10.73
N PHE A 233 -10.34 13.24 10.83
CA PHE A 233 -10.27 14.65 10.42
C PHE A 233 -9.83 14.81 8.95
N LEU A 234 -8.65 14.29 8.60
CA LEU A 234 -8.10 14.43 7.24
C LEU A 234 -8.78 13.53 6.21
N GLY A 235 -9.37 12.42 6.64
CA GLY A 235 -9.90 11.42 5.73
C GLY A 235 -11.09 11.92 4.90
N ILE A 236 -11.91 12.83 5.43
CA ILE A 236 -13.03 13.43 4.69
C ILE A 236 -12.52 14.18 3.45
N TYR A 237 -11.44 14.96 3.60
CA TYR A 237 -10.82 15.67 2.48
C TYR A 237 -10.26 14.73 1.43
N VAL A 238 -9.58 13.66 1.86
CA VAL A 238 -9.05 12.65 0.92
C VAL A 238 -10.18 11.96 0.16
N VAL A 239 -11.26 11.56 0.84
CA VAL A 239 -12.43 10.95 0.18
C VAL A 239 -13.04 11.89 -0.86
N MET A 240 -13.22 13.16 -0.51
CA MET A 240 -13.70 14.17 -1.46
C MET A 240 -12.75 14.33 -2.65
N PHE A 241 -11.45 14.44 -2.42
CA PHE A 241 -10.45 14.52 -3.49
C PHE A 241 -10.51 13.31 -4.42
N THR A 242 -10.54 12.09 -3.88
CA THR A 242 -10.63 10.88 -4.72
C THR A 242 -11.93 10.80 -5.51
N SER A 243 -13.03 11.33 -4.95
CA SER A 243 -14.32 11.40 -5.65
C SER A 243 -14.26 12.38 -6.81
N VAL A 244 -13.67 13.57 -6.60
CA VAL A 244 -13.46 14.57 -7.64
C VAL A 244 -12.53 14.03 -8.72
N LEU A 245 -11.42 13.38 -8.35
CA LEU A 245 -10.49 12.75 -9.30
C LEU A 245 -11.18 11.67 -10.14
N SER A 246 -12.08 10.90 -9.55
CA SER A 246 -12.89 9.90 -10.28
C SER A 246 -13.81 10.57 -11.30
N THR A 247 -14.53 11.62 -10.91
CA THR A 247 -15.39 12.37 -11.85
C THR A 247 -14.59 13.07 -12.95
N PHE A 248 -13.41 13.61 -12.60
CA PHE A 248 -12.50 14.21 -13.56
C PHE A 248 -11.97 13.17 -14.56
N SER A 249 -11.60 11.98 -14.09
CA SER A 249 -11.14 10.88 -14.96
C SER A 249 -12.19 10.48 -15.99
N GLN A 250 -13.47 10.41 -15.60
CA GLN A 250 -14.58 10.14 -16.52
C GLN A 250 -14.69 11.20 -17.63
N PHE A 251 -14.57 12.48 -17.27
CA PHE A 251 -14.58 13.58 -18.24
C PHE A 251 -13.31 13.61 -19.11
N PHE A 252 -12.16 13.30 -18.51
CA PHE A 252 -10.86 13.28 -19.18
C PHE A 252 -10.79 12.25 -20.32
N MET A 253 -11.56 11.15 -20.24
CA MET A 253 -11.71 10.22 -21.36
C MET A 253 -12.24 10.88 -22.64
N VAL A 254 -13.14 11.87 -22.52
CA VAL A 254 -13.64 12.64 -23.66
C VAL A 254 -12.57 13.60 -24.19
N PHE A 255 -11.73 14.17 -23.31
CA PHE A 255 -10.63 15.04 -23.71
C PHE A 255 -9.60 14.33 -24.59
N PHE A 256 -9.34 13.05 -24.36
CA PHE A 256 -8.45 12.26 -25.21
C PHE A 256 -8.85 12.25 -26.69
N LEU A 257 -10.15 12.30 -27.00
CA LEU A 257 -10.65 12.35 -28.38
C LEU A 257 -10.24 13.63 -29.10
N PHE A 258 -9.97 14.72 -28.37
CA PHE A 258 -9.44 15.95 -28.93
C PHE A 258 -7.91 15.99 -28.87
N ILE A 259 -7.32 15.58 -27.74
CA ILE A 259 -5.86 15.65 -27.53
C ILE A 259 -5.10 14.82 -28.57
N VAL A 260 -5.55 13.60 -28.88
CA VAL A 260 -4.82 12.72 -29.80
C VAL A 260 -4.77 13.28 -31.23
N PRO A 261 -5.89 13.68 -31.87
CA PRO A 261 -5.85 14.31 -33.19
C PRO A 261 -5.05 15.61 -33.22
N PHE A 262 -5.17 16.48 -32.20
CA PHE A 262 -4.37 17.71 -32.15
C PHE A 262 -2.87 17.41 -32.02
N ALA A 263 -2.48 16.46 -31.16
CA ALA A 263 -1.09 16.04 -31.02
C ALA A 263 -0.53 15.46 -32.34
N LEU A 264 -1.31 14.65 -33.05
CA LEU A 264 -0.92 14.11 -34.35
C LEU A 264 -0.84 15.19 -35.44
N ALA A 265 -1.78 16.14 -35.46
CA ALA A 265 -1.75 17.26 -36.40
C ALA A 265 -0.52 18.14 -36.17
N PHE A 266 -0.20 18.48 -34.91
CA PHE A 266 1.01 19.22 -34.58
C PHE A 266 2.28 18.43 -34.95
N LEU A 267 2.33 17.12 -34.66
CA LEU A 267 3.45 16.29 -35.07
C LEU A 267 3.65 16.33 -36.59
N ALA A 268 2.58 16.21 -37.38
CA ALA A 268 2.65 16.25 -38.85
C ALA A 268 3.11 17.61 -39.38
N VAL A 269 2.69 18.72 -38.75
CA VAL A 269 3.13 20.07 -39.13
C VAL A 269 4.60 20.29 -38.77
N PHE A 270 5.01 19.94 -37.55
CA PHE A 270 6.39 20.13 -37.08
C PHE A 270 7.38 19.16 -37.73
N GLN A 271 6.95 18.01 -38.22
CA GLN A 271 7.79 17.12 -39.03
C GLN A 271 8.30 17.79 -40.32
N ASN A 272 7.58 18.79 -40.83
CA ASN A 272 7.97 19.54 -42.04
C ASN A 272 8.75 20.84 -41.74
N GLN A 273 8.92 21.20 -40.47
CA GLN A 273 9.72 22.36 -40.08
C GLN A 273 11.09 21.86 -39.60
N VAL A 274 12.13 22.15 -40.42
CA VAL A 274 13.55 21.97 -40.07
C VAL A 274 13.93 22.93 -38.96
#